data_AF-A0A958UIZ5-F1
#
_entry.id   AF-A0A958UIZ5-F1
#
_cell.length_a   1.000
_cell.length_b   1.000
_cell.length_c   1.000
_cell.angle_alpha   90.00
_cell.angle_beta   90.00
_cell.angle_gamma   90.00
#
_symmetry.space_group_name_H-M   'P 1'
#
loop_
_entity.id
_entity.type
_entity.pdbx_description
1 polymer ?
#
loop_
_entity_poly.entity_id
_entity_poly.type
_entity_poly.pdbx_seq_one_letter_code
_entity_poly.pdbx_strand_id
1 'polypeptide(L)'
;METITNPKNQYTELGKVAWLRDYKEALEQSTIKNKPVLLFFQEIPGCSTCVNYGRDVLSHPLMVEFIENEFIPLAIYNNKPGKDSDILQLYNEPSWNNPVTRFVDEKGKDIIPKLANNYHPLSLYTKMVEVLKVLEKDVPKYAQLLGDDLKMEYGYFKMTIYETPCFWSGETTLMQHPAVKYTEAGWINGLEVVKVFYDESKALLTELDSYAANEGLFKINNHHDYKIDKRPQYYLSKSPFKYLSLSKAQRANINLAIPYQRNPSSYLSPKQAGIFREASQGIGITGKSKQYLEDVKTSRNV
;
A
#
# COMPACT_ATOMS: atom_id res chain seq x y z
N MET A 1 0.37 24.02 22.16
CA MET A 1 1.04 23.14 21.17
C MET A 1 -0.01 22.70 20.19
N GLU A 2 0.33 22.59 18.90
CA GLU A 2 -0.56 21.98 17.91
C GLU A 2 -0.94 20.56 18.39
N THR A 3 -2.24 20.26 18.43
CA THR A 3 -2.74 18.95 18.86
C THR A 3 -2.51 17.88 17.79
N ILE A 4 -2.38 18.29 16.52
CA ILE A 4 -2.12 17.46 15.35
C ILE A 4 -0.90 18.02 14.61
N THR A 5 0.04 17.17 14.20
CA THR A 5 1.19 17.56 13.39
C THR A 5 0.79 17.90 11.96
N ASN A 6 1.59 18.73 11.28
CA ASN A 6 1.41 19.03 9.86
C ASN A 6 2.32 18.14 8.99
N PRO A 7 1.78 17.20 8.19
CA PRO A 7 2.59 16.33 7.33
C PRO A 7 3.47 17.05 6.30
N LYS A 8 3.18 18.32 5.99
CA LYS A 8 4.00 19.14 5.09
C LYS A 8 5.18 19.79 5.78
N ASN A 9 5.17 19.84 7.11
CA ASN A 9 6.17 20.52 7.92
C ASN A 9 6.31 19.81 9.28
N GLN A 10 6.74 18.56 9.25
CA GLN A 10 7.06 17.77 10.44
C GLN A 10 8.41 17.06 10.29
N TYR A 11 8.90 16.51 11.40
CA TYR A 11 10.11 15.69 11.41
C TYR A 11 9.99 14.48 10.48
N THR A 12 11.06 14.17 9.75
CA THR A 12 11.09 13.08 8.76
C THR A 12 10.72 11.73 9.37
N GLU A 13 11.08 11.51 10.63
CA GLU A 13 10.83 10.33 11.45
C GLU A 13 9.33 10.03 11.66
N LEU A 14 8.47 11.04 11.48
CA LEU A 14 7.00 10.91 11.52
C LEU A 14 6.39 10.63 10.13
N GLY A 15 7.20 10.72 9.08
CA GLY A 15 6.77 10.52 7.70
C GLY A 15 5.74 11.55 7.24
N LYS A 16 4.67 11.07 6.59
CA LYS A 16 3.59 11.90 6.02
C LYS A 16 2.22 11.65 6.66
N VAL A 17 2.18 10.95 7.79
CA VAL A 17 0.97 10.78 8.61
C VAL A 17 0.74 12.03 9.44
N ALA A 18 -0.51 12.48 9.57
CA ALA A 18 -0.91 13.52 10.51
C ALA A 18 -1.13 12.91 11.89
N TRP A 19 -0.22 13.19 12.83
CA TRP A 19 -0.22 12.57 14.16
C TRP A 19 -0.87 13.45 15.20
N LEU A 20 -1.78 12.90 16.00
CA LEU A 20 -2.11 13.50 17.28
C LEU A 20 -0.88 13.52 18.19
N ARG A 21 -0.84 14.50 19.10
CA ARG A 21 0.20 14.65 20.13
C ARG A 21 -0.34 14.68 21.55
N ASP A 22 -1.66 14.57 21.73
CA ASP A 22 -2.29 14.42 23.05
C ASP A 22 -2.94 13.04 23.17
N TYR A 23 -2.51 12.29 24.18
CA TYR A 23 -2.96 10.92 24.42
C TYR A 23 -4.43 10.84 24.80
N LYS A 24 -4.93 11.78 25.62
CA LYS A 24 -6.32 11.79 26.06
C LYS A 24 -7.23 12.09 24.88
N GLU A 25 -6.86 13.08 24.07
CA GLU A 25 -7.59 13.40 22.84
C GLU A 25 -7.66 12.20 21.89
N ALA A 26 -6.57 11.44 21.74
CA ALA A 26 -6.59 10.24 20.90
C ALA A 26 -7.56 9.16 21.39
N LEU A 27 -7.66 8.92 22.71
CA LEU A 27 -8.63 7.97 23.27
C LEU A 27 -10.08 8.46 23.11
N GLU A 28 -10.31 9.77 23.29
CA GLU A 28 -11.62 10.39 23.05
C GLU A 28 -12.03 10.24 21.56
N GLN A 29 -11.10 10.50 20.64
CA GLN A 29 -11.32 10.32 19.19
C GLN A 29 -11.52 8.85 18.81
N SER A 30 -10.81 7.92 19.46
CA SER A 30 -10.99 6.47 19.29
C SER A 30 -12.42 6.05 19.61
N THR A 31 -12.96 6.54 20.73
CA THR A 31 -14.35 6.33 21.13
C THR A 31 -15.33 6.90 20.09
N ILE A 32 -15.16 8.17 19.72
CA ILE A 32 -16.09 8.88 18.82
C ILE A 32 -16.11 8.27 17.42
N LYS A 33 -14.94 7.92 16.88
CA LYS A 33 -14.79 7.42 15.51
C LYS A 33 -14.91 5.91 15.42
N ASN A 34 -14.97 5.21 16.56
CA ASN A 34 -14.86 3.75 16.65
C ASN A 34 -13.64 3.24 15.86
N LYS A 35 -12.45 3.75 16.18
CA LYS A 35 -11.18 3.35 15.55
C LYS A 35 -10.13 3.07 16.60
N PRO A 36 -9.38 1.95 16.52
CA PRO A 36 -8.26 1.72 17.42
C PRO A 36 -7.19 2.82 17.29
N VAL A 37 -6.41 3.03 18.35
CA VAL A 37 -5.28 3.97 18.31
C VAL A 37 -4.03 3.24 17.86
N LEU A 38 -3.37 3.79 16.83
CA LEU A 38 -2.01 3.42 16.47
C LEU A 38 -1.08 4.37 17.25
N LEU A 39 -0.54 3.85 18.35
CA LEU A 39 0.27 4.58 19.31
C LEU A 39 1.75 4.39 18.98
N PHE A 40 2.37 5.43 18.45
CA PHE A 40 3.72 5.39 17.90
C PHE A 40 4.73 6.11 18.81
N PHE A 41 5.66 5.37 19.38
CA PHE A 41 6.77 5.90 20.16
C PHE A 41 8.00 6.05 19.28
N GLN A 42 8.56 7.26 19.26
CA GLN A 42 9.66 7.60 18.34
C GLN A 42 10.58 8.67 18.91
N GLU A 43 11.87 8.54 18.61
CA GLU A 43 12.88 9.55 18.94
C GLU A 43 12.80 10.71 17.95
N ILE A 44 12.59 11.94 18.46
CA ILE A 44 12.39 13.14 17.63
C ILE A 44 13.26 14.33 18.11
N PRO A 45 14.20 14.83 17.29
CA PRO A 45 14.80 14.12 16.15
C PRO A 45 15.48 12.82 16.62
N GLY A 46 15.59 11.83 15.73
CA GLY A 46 16.10 10.50 16.03
C GLY A 46 17.25 10.05 15.12
N CYS A 47 17.75 8.84 15.36
CA CYS A 47 18.84 8.26 14.57
C CYS A 47 18.42 7.84 13.15
N SER A 48 19.35 7.31 12.36
CA SER A 48 19.08 6.86 10.98
C SER A 48 17.96 5.83 10.88
N THR A 49 17.80 4.94 11.85
CA THR A 49 16.67 3.99 11.91
C THR A 49 15.33 4.73 11.98
N CYS A 50 15.25 5.78 12.79
CA CYS A 50 14.04 6.58 12.98
C CYS A 50 13.69 7.35 11.69
N VAL A 51 14.70 7.98 11.08
CA VAL A 51 14.56 8.72 9.82
C VAL A 51 14.16 7.80 8.67
N ASN A 52 14.82 6.65 8.54
CA ASN A 52 14.51 5.67 7.50
C ASN A 52 13.11 5.09 7.70
N TYR A 53 12.67 4.78 8.93
CA TYR A 53 11.31 4.32 9.18
C TYR A 53 10.26 5.36 8.75
N GLY A 54 10.49 6.63 9.10
CA GLY A 54 9.64 7.72 8.66
C GLY A 54 9.55 7.88 7.15
N ARG A 55 10.69 7.74 6.44
CA ARG A 55 10.78 7.84 4.98
C ARG A 55 10.20 6.61 4.25
N ASP A 56 10.53 5.42 4.71
CA ASP A 56 10.31 4.18 3.94
C ASP A 56 8.99 3.49 4.34
N VAL A 57 8.48 3.74 5.56
CA VAL A 57 7.21 3.17 6.05
C VAL A 57 6.13 4.22 6.14
N LEU A 58 6.37 5.28 6.92
CA LEU A 58 5.34 6.28 7.28
C LEU A 58 5.12 7.35 6.21
N SER A 59 5.84 7.28 5.09
CA SER A 59 5.66 8.18 3.95
C SER A 59 5.09 7.50 2.71
N HIS A 60 4.87 6.19 2.72
CA HIS A 60 4.20 5.48 1.63
C HIS A 60 2.72 5.89 1.58
N PRO A 61 2.24 6.50 0.47
CA PRO A 61 0.89 7.05 0.38
C PRO A 61 -0.26 6.11 0.78
N LEU A 62 -0.28 4.85 0.32
CA LEU A 62 -1.32 3.91 0.74
C LEU A 62 -1.18 3.48 2.21
N MET A 63 0.04 3.41 2.75
CA MET A 63 0.25 3.16 4.19
C MET A 63 -0.29 4.31 5.03
N VAL A 64 0.01 5.56 4.63
CA VAL A 64 -0.51 6.77 5.28
C VAL A 64 -2.03 6.75 5.30
N GLU A 65 -2.66 6.48 4.15
CA GLU A 65 -4.12 6.40 4.10
C GLU A 65 -4.69 5.21 4.87
N PHE A 66 -3.98 4.09 4.96
CA PHE A 66 -4.43 2.99 5.80
C PHE A 66 -4.41 3.38 7.28
N ILE A 67 -3.35 4.07 7.74
CA ILE A 67 -3.24 4.55 9.11
C ILE A 67 -4.33 5.58 9.42
N GLU A 68 -4.47 6.62 8.60
CA GLU A 68 -5.39 7.74 8.89
C GLU A 68 -6.87 7.36 8.74
N ASN A 69 -7.20 6.40 7.87
CA ASN A 69 -8.58 5.98 7.67
C ASN A 69 -9.02 4.87 8.64
N GLU A 70 -8.13 3.99 9.09
CA GLU A 70 -8.53 2.84 9.92
C GLU A 70 -8.11 2.96 11.39
N PHE A 71 -7.22 3.89 11.71
CA PHE A 71 -6.70 4.11 13.06
C PHE A 71 -6.82 5.58 13.48
N ILE A 72 -6.65 5.82 14.78
CA ILE A 72 -6.31 7.14 15.31
C ILE A 72 -4.78 7.19 15.45
N PRO A 73 -4.06 7.92 14.58
CA PRO A 73 -2.61 8.06 14.67
C PRO A 73 -2.22 8.97 15.84
N LEU A 74 -1.45 8.45 16.79
CA LEU A 74 -0.90 9.20 17.92
C LEU A 74 0.61 8.99 17.98
N ALA A 75 1.38 10.07 17.94
CA ALA A 75 2.81 10.01 18.18
C ALA A 75 3.11 10.37 19.63
N ILE A 76 4.10 9.71 20.23
CA ILE A 76 4.71 10.03 21.53
C ILE A 76 6.21 10.17 21.30
N TYR A 77 6.78 11.32 21.66
CA TYR A 77 8.21 11.55 21.49
C TYR A 77 8.95 10.93 22.66
N ASN A 78 9.63 9.81 22.42
CA ASN A 78 10.21 9.00 23.50
C ASN A 78 11.43 9.65 24.18
N ASN A 79 11.95 10.75 23.64
CA ASN A 79 13.13 11.46 24.14
C ASN A 79 12.81 12.85 24.73
N LYS A 80 11.53 13.11 25.05
CA LYS A 80 11.08 14.40 25.61
C LYS A 80 10.50 14.23 27.02
N PRO A 81 10.80 15.15 27.96
CA PRO A 81 10.16 15.16 29.26
C PRO A 81 8.70 15.63 29.18
N GLY A 82 7.98 15.58 30.30
CA GLY A 82 6.60 16.03 30.42
C GLY A 82 5.60 14.98 29.95
N LYS A 83 4.52 15.40 29.28
CA LYS A 83 3.39 14.52 28.93
C LYS A 83 3.80 13.26 28.19
N ASP A 84 4.78 13.33 27.28
CA ASP A 84 5.27 12.15 26.56
C ASP A 84 5.91 11.12 27.52
N SER A 85 6.69 11.60 28.50
CA SER A 85 7.32 10.76 29.53
C SER A 85 6.31 10.08 30.44
N ASP A 86 5.17 10.74 30.73
CA ASP A 86 4.09 10.14 31.52
C ASP A 86 3.50 8.92 30.77
N ILE A 87 3.37 9.02 29.44
CA ILE A 87 2.88 7.92 28.60
C ILE A 87 3.93 6.81 28.44
N LEU A 88 5.22 7.14 28.34
CA LEU A 88 6.29 6.14 28.40
C LEU A 88 6.21 5.32 29.69
N GLN A 89 6.01 5.97 30.83
CA GLN A 89 5.86 5.30 32.11
C GLN A 89 4.60 4.41 32.15
N LEU A 90 3.48 4.90 31.63
CA LEU A 90 2.22 4.14 31.53
C LEU A 90 2.39 2.82 30.76
N TYR A 91 3.13 2.84 29.66
CA TYR A 91 3.34 1.67 28.80
C TYR A 91 4.64 0.91 29.10
N ASN A 92 5.42 1.35 30.08
CA ASN A 92 6.75 0.84 30.39
C ASN A 92 7.66 0.79 29.13
N GLU A 93 7.64 1.87 28.34
CA GLU A 93 8.55 2.05 27.21
C GLU A 93 9.79 2.87 27.63
N PRO A 94 10.98 2.52 27.14
CA PRO A 94 12.19 3.26 27.45
C PRO A 94 12.20 4.64 26.77
N SER A 95 12.90 5.60 27.38
CA SER A 95 13.08 6.95 26.84
C SER A 95 14.15 7.07 25.75
N TRP A 96 14.71 5.94 25.33
CA TRP A 96 15.69 5.82 24.25
C TRP A 96 15.44 4.48 23.56
N ASN A 97 14.64 4.50 22.49
CA ASN A 97 14.48 3.32 21.65
C ASN A 97 14.28 3.70 20.19
N ASN A 98 14.60 2.72 19.35
CA ASN A 98 14.13 2.67 17.98
C ASN A 98 12.59 2.66 17.93
N PRO A 99 11.98 2.88 16.74
CA PRO A 99 10.53 3.01 16.61
C PRO A 99 9.76 1.84 17.23
N VAL A 100 8.77 2.15 18.07
CA VAL A 100 7.84 1.17 18.66
C VAL A 100 6.42 1.57 18.33
N THR A 101 5.62 0.63 17.83
CA THR A 101 4.19 0.86 17.59
C THR A 101 3.36 -0.06 18.46
N ARG A 102 2.45 0.52 19.25
CA ARG A 102 1.40 -0.17 19.98
C ARG A 102 0.05 0.04 19.29
N PHE A 103 -0.86 -0.90 19.52
CA PHE A 103 -2.20 -0.87 18.95
C PHE A 103 -3.18 -1.03 20.10
N VAL A 104 -3.85 0.05 20.47
CA VAL A 104 -4.63 0.11 21.71
C VAL A 104 -6.09 0.46 21.44
N ASP A 105 -6.97 -0.05 22.31
CA ASP A 105 -8.39 0.26 22.29
C ASP A 105 -8.68 1.68 22.84
N GLU A 106 -9.96 2.06 22.92
CA GLU A 106 -10.39 3.36 23.44
C GLU A 106 -10.07 3.57 24.94
N LYS A 107 -9.68 2.52 25.65
CA LYS A 107 -9.27 2.55 27.06
C LYS A 107 -7.75 2.53 27.22
N GLY A 108 -7.00 2.53 26.11
CA GLY A 108 -5.54 2.47 26.11
C GLY A 108 -4.96 1.08 26.35
N LYS A 109 -5.78 0.02 26.30
CA LYS A 109 -5.30 -1.35 26.46
C LYS A 109 -4.83 -1.92 25.13
N ASP A 110 -3.68 -2.61 25.12
CA ASP A 110 -3.18 -3.30 23.92
C ASP A 110 -4.21 -4.33 23.41
N ILE A 111 -4.53 -4.24 22.11
CA ILE A 111 -5.39 -5.18 21.39
C ILE A 111 -4.57 -6.40 20.96
N ILE A 112 -3.35 -6.15 20.50
CA ILE A 112 -2.38 -7.16 20.06
C ILE A 112 -0.97 -6.78 20.55
N PRO A 113 0.01 -7.72 20.53
CA PRO A 113 1.39 -7.39 20.88
C PRO A 113 1.97 -6.29 20.00
N LYS A 114 2.76 -5.39 20.62
CA LYS A 114 3.44 -4.27 19.97
C LYS A 114 4.38 -4.71 18.84
N LEU A 115 4.61 -3.82 17.88
CA LEU A 115 5.67 -3.93 16.89
C LEU A 115 6.92 -3.22 17.42
N ALA A 116 7.99 -3.98 17.63
CA ALA A 116 9.30 -3.48 18.03
C ALA A 116 10.39 -4.32 17.37
N ASN A 117 11.59 -3.75 17.19
CA ASN A 117 12.75 -4.44 16.61
C ASN A 117 12.52 -5.00 15.19
N ASN A 118 11.53 -4.48 14.47
CA ASN A 118 11.25 -4.82 13.08
C ASN A 118 10.66 -3.60 12.36
N TYR A 119 11.46 -3.03 11.46
CA TYR A 119 11.20 -1.73 10.83
C TYR A 119 10.74 -1.87 9.37
N HIS A 120 10.29 -3.06 9.01
CA HIS A 120 9.88 -3.38 7.67
C HIS A 120 8.42 -2.93 7.42
N PRO A 121 8.09 -2.27 6.29
CA PRO A 121 6.73 -1.82 6.02
C PRO A 121 5.69 -2.94 6.07
N LEU A 122 6.03 -4.14 5.56
CA LEU A 122 5.16 -5.32 5.62
C LEU A 122 4.80 -5.74 7.05
N SER A 123 5.68 -5.49 8.02
CA SER A 123 5.43 -5.81 9.43
C SER A 123 4.41 -4.87 10.07
N LEU A 124 4.49 -3.57 9.77
CA LEU A 124 3.47 -2.61 10.19
C LEU A 124 2.12 -2.94 9.56
N TYR A 125 2.10 -3.15 8.24
CA TYR A 125 0.89 -3.55 7.51
C TYR A 125 0.24 -4.80 8.12
N THR A 126 1.03 -5.85 8.38
CA THR A 126 0.52 -7.11 8.93
C THR A 126 -0.09 -6.91 10.30
N LYS A 127 0.54 -6.09 11.15
CA LYS A 127 -0.01 -5.74 12.47
C LYS A 127 -1.30 -4.95 12.38
N MET A 128 -1.39 -3.97 11.49
CA MET A 128 -2.63 -3.23 11.26
C MET A 128 -3.78 -4.13 10.79
N VAL A 129 -3.49 -5.07 9.87
CA VAL A 129 -4.47 -6.09 9.44
C VAL A 129 -4.87 -7.02 10.59
N GLU A 130 -3.93 -7.43 11.44
CA GLU A 130 -4.19 -8.25 12.63
C GLU A 130 -5.16 -7.53 13.58
N VAL A 131 -4.96 -6.23 13.85
CA VAL A 131 -5.88 -5.43 14.67
C VAL A 131 -7.28 -5.44 14.08
N LEU A 132 -7.44 -5.12 12.80
CA LEU A 132 -8.76 -5.07 12.18
C LEU A 132 -9.47 -6.42 12.25
N LYS A 133 -8.75 -7.53 12.04
CA LYS A 133 -9.31 -8.88 12.19
C LYS A 133 -9.77 -9.19 13.61
N VAL A 134 -8.97 -8.86 14.63
CA VAL A 134 -9.32 -9.07 16.04
C VAL A 134 -10.56 -8.24 16.41
N LEU A 135 -10.71 -7.05 15.82
CA LEU A 135 -11.88 -6.20 16.00
C LEU A 135 -13.05 -6.54 15.07
N GLU A 136 -12.98 -7.63 14.30
CA GLU A 136 -13.99 -8.05 13.32
C GLU A 136 -14.35 -6.95 12.29
N LYS A 137 -13.36 -6.11 11.94
CA LYS A 137 -13.46 -5.07 10.91
C LYS A 137 -12.89 -5.58 9.60
N ASP A 138 -13.57 -5.24 8.51
CA ASP A 138 -13.07 -5.52 7.17
C ASP A 138 -11.79 -4.72 6.89
N VAL A 139 -10.83 -5.37 6.24
CA VAL A 139 -9.67 -4.67 5.69
C VAL A 139 -10.09 -4.01 4.37
N PRO A 140 -9.99 -2.68 4.21
CA PRO A 140 -10.38 -2.01 2.96
C PRO A 140 -9.64 -2.58 1.75
N LYS A 141 -10.31 -2.64 0.59
CA LYS A 141 -9.71 -3.22 -0.63
C LYS A 141 -8.39 -2.56 -1.02
N TYR A 142 -8.27 -1.23 -0.94
CA TYR A 142 -7.01 -0.54 -1.25
C TYR A 142 -5.88 -0.93 -0.28
N ALA A 143 -6.20 -1.22 0.99
CA ALA A 143 -5.23 -1.69 1.97
C ALA A 143 -4.81 -3.14 1.68
N GLN A 144 -5.73 -4.01 1.23
CA GLN A 144 -5.37 -5.35 0.77
C GLN A 144 -4.37 -5.30 -0.39
N LEU A 145 -4.58 -4.36 -1.33
CA LEU A 145 -3.68 -4.14 -2.46
C LEU A 145 -2.31 -3.62 -2.04
N LEU A 146 -2.23 -2.72 -1.04
CA LEU A 146 -0.96 -2.35 -0.40
C LEU A 146 -0.23 -3.59 0.11
N GLY A 147 -0.94 -4.53 0.74
CA GLY A 147 -0.36 -5.80 1.18
C GLY A 147 0.23 -6.63 0.03
N ASP A 148 -0.45 -6.67 -1.12
CA ASP A 148 0.03 -7.34 -2.32
C ASP A 148 1.27 -6.64 -2.90
N ASP A 149 1.30 -5.31 -2.94
CA ASP A 149 2.46 -4.54 -3.39
C ASP A 149 3.69 -4.77 -2.50
N LEU A 150 3.53 -4.71 -1.18
CA LEU A 150 4.61 -4.97 -0.23
C LEU A 150 5.14 -6.41 -0.35
N LYS A 151 4.25 -7.40 -0.46
CA LYS A 151 4.68 -8.80 -0.67
C LYS A 151 5.46 -8.98 -1.97
N MET A 152 5.04 -8.29 -3.04
CA MET A 152 5.73 -8.30 -4.32
C MET A 152 7.12 -7.66 -4.22
N GLU A 153 7.23 -6.51 -3.56
CA GLU A 153 8.49 -5.80 -3.36
C GLU A 153 9.52 -6.65 -2.59
N TYR A 154 9.05 -7.36 -1.57
CA TYR A 154 9.89 -8.18 -0.69
C TYR A 154 10.02 -9.64 -1.12
N GLY A 155 9.64 -9.96 -2.37
CA GLY A 155 9.93 -11.27 -2.97
C GLY A 155 9.08 -12.44 -2.45
N TYR A 156 7.94 -12.16 -1.79
CA TYR A 156 7.00 -13.18 -1.34
C TYR A 156 6.14 -13.76 -2.48
N PHE A 157 6.03 -13.04 -3.60
CA PHE A 157 5.37 -13.53 -4.81
C PHE A 157 6.38 -14.04 -5.83
N LYS A 158 5.99 -15.11 -6.52
CA LYS A 158 6.76 -15.69 -7.62
C LYS A 158 6.45 -14.93 -8.92
N MET A 159 7.36 -15.05 -9.88
CA MET A 159 7.24 -14.41 -11.18
C MET A 159 7.37 -15.45 -12.30
N THR A 160 6.55 -15.30 -13.34
CA THR A 160 6.66 -16.05 -14.60
C THR A 160 6.26 -15.14 -15.76
N ILE A 161 6.49 -15.58 -17.00
CA ILE A 161 6.12 -14.84 -18.21
C ILE A 161 5.39 -15.78 -19.17
N TYR A 162 4.27 -15.30 -19.71
CA TYR A 162 3.50 -16.00 -20.74
C TYR A 162 3.58 -15.22 -22.05
N GLU A 163 3.82 -15.93 -23.16
CA GLU A 163 3.54 -15.44 -24.50
C GLU A 163 2.04 -15.37 -24.73
N THR A 164 1.61 -14.32 -25.41
CA THR A 164 0.20 -14.02 -25.64
C THR A 164 0.01 -13.54 -27.09
N PRO A 165 -1.10 -13.90 -27.77
CA PRO A 165 -1.41 -13.33 -29.09
C PRO A 165 -1.67 -11.82 -29.07
N CYS A 166 -2.20 -11.32 -27.94
CA CYS A 166 -2.36 -9.90 -27.65
C CYS A 166 -2.15 -9.63 -26.17
N PHE A 167 -1.04 -8.98 -25.78
CA PHE A 167 -0.69 -8.83 -24.37
C PHE A 167 -1.66 -7.93 -23.58
N TRP A 168 -2.36 -7.00 -24.23
CA TRP A 168 -3.39 -6.20 -23.55
C TRP A 168 -4.56 -7.05 -23.05
N SER A 169 -5.05 -7.96 -23.90
CA SER A 169 -6.06 -8.95 -23.48
C SER A 169 -5.48 -10.00 -22.53
N GLY A 170 -4.22 -10.40 -22.77
CA GLY A 170 -3.47 -11.33 -21.93
C GLY A 170 -3.30 -10.84 -20.50
N GLU A 171 -2.98 -9.56 -20.27
CA GLU A 171 -2.90 -8.96 -18.93
C GLU A 171 -4.20 -9.17 -18.17
N THR A 172 -5.33 -8.81 -18.79
CA THR A 172 -6.63 -8.96 -18.12
C THR A 172 -7.04 -10.41 -17.95
N THR A 173 -6.73 -11.28 -18.91
CA THR A 173 -7.03 -12.72 -18.83
C THR A 173 -6.29 -13.34 -17.65
N LEU A 174 -4.96 -13.20 -17.59
CA LEU A 174 -4.13 -13.73 -16.52
C LEU A 174 -4.51 -13.14 -15.14
N MET A 175 -4.84 -11.85 -15.09
CA MET A 175 -5.24 -11.19 -13.84
C MET A 175 -6.58 -11.71 -13.26
N GLN A 176 -7.41 -12.44 -14.03
CA GLN A 176 -8.63 -13.05 -13.49
C GLN A 176 -8.35 -14.22 -12.54
N HIS A 177 -7.19 -14.85 -12.64
CA HIS A 177 -6.84 -15.97 -11.77
C HIS A 177 -6.59 -15.49 -10.33
N PRO A 178 -7.23 -16.06 -9.29
CA PRO A 178 -7.15 -15.54 -7.91
C PRO A 178 -5.74 -15.48 -7.30
N ALA A 179 -4.83 -16.33 -7.78
CA ALA A 179 -3.43 -16.33 -7.36
C ALA A 179 -2.62 -15.18 -7.98
N VAL A 180 -3.04 -14.62 -9.13
CA VAL A 180 -2.33 -13.52 -9.79
C VAL A 180 -2.57 -12.21 -9.03
N LYS A 181 -1.51 -11.42 -8.88
CA LYS A 181 -1.48 -10.20 -8.05
C LYS A 181 -1.13 -8.98 -8.88
N TYR A 182 -0.35 -9.17 -9.93
CA TYR A 182 0.02 -8.13 -10.88
C TYR A 182 0.39 -8.73 -12.24
N THR A 183 0.02 -8.02 -13.29
CA THR A 183 0.39 -8.33 -14.68
C THR A 183 1.06 -7.12 -15.32
N GLU A 184 2.04 -7.37 -16.17
CA GLU A 184 2.74 -6.34 -16.92
C GLU A 184 2.97 -6.79 -18.37
N ALA A 185 2.36 -6.05 -19.27
CA ALA A 185 2.57 -6.10 -20.71
C ALA A 185 4.02 -5.80 -21.13
N GLY A 186 4.58 -6.61 -22.00
CA GLY A 186 5.91 -6.37 -22.55
C GLY A 186 6.24 -7.19 -23.79
N TRP A 187 7.51 -7.13 -24.16
CA TRP A 187 8.08 -7.72 -25.35
C TRP A 187 9.33 -8.52 -25.00
N ILE A 188 9.45 -9.73 -25.55
CA ILE A 188 10.69 -10.52 -25.57
C ILE A 188 10.90 -11.01 -26.99
N ASN A 189 12.02 -10.64 -27.61
CA ASN A 189 12.39 -11.07 -28.98
C ASN A 189 11.29 -10.84 -30.04
N GLY A 190 10.51 -9.76 -29.91
CA GLY A 190 9.41 -9.44 -30.82
C GLY A 190 8.09 -10.16 -30.51
N LEU A 191 8.07 -11.05 -29.51
CA LEU A 191 6.86 -11.69 -29.02
C LEU A 191 6.15 -10.79 -28.00
N GLU A 192 4.83 -10.76 -28.11
CA GLU A 192 3.93 -10.15 -27.15
C GLU A 192 3.84 -11.04 -25.90
N VAL A 193 4.25 -10.51 -24.74
CA VAL A 193 4.32 -11.28 -23.50
C VAL A 193 3.70 -10.54 -22.33
N VAL A 194 3.27 -11.30 -21.33
CA VAL A 194 2.77 -10.79 -20.05
C VAL A 194 3.59 -11.38 -18.93
N LYS A 195 4.28 -10.52 -18.18
CA LYS A 195 4.91 -10.86 -16.91
C LYS A 195 3.85 -10.92 -15.82
N VAL A 196 3.87 -11.99 -15.04
CA VAL A 196 2.88 -12.28 -14.00
C VAL A 196 3.57 -12.44 -12.66
N PHE A 197 3.08 -11.72 -11.65
CA PHE A 197 3.41 -11.98 -10.25
C PHE A 197 2.25 -12.70 -9.59
N TYR A 198 2.52 -13.82 -8.92
CA TYR A 198 1.50 -14.67 -8.32
C TYR A 198 1.89 -15.16 -6.92
N ASP A 199 0.85 -15.43 -6.13
CA ASP A 199 0.93 -15.98 -4.79
C ASP A 199 0.92 -17.51 -4.84
N GLU A 200 2.09 -18.12 -4.67
CA GLU A 200 2.27 -19.59 -4.72
C GLU A 200 1.53 -20.32 -3.59
N SER A 201 1.14 -19.62 -2.51
CA SER A 201 0.29 -20.20 -1.47
C SER A 201 -1.17 -20.39 -1.92
N LYS A 202 -1.57 -19.77 -3.04
CA LYS A 202 -2.93 -19.86 -3.61
C LYS A 202 -3.00 -20.76 -4.84
N ALA A 203 -1.93 -20.85 -5.62
CA ALA A 203 -1.81 -21.78 -6.72
C ALA A 203 -0.35 -22.04 -7.10
N LEU A 204 -0.03 -23.28 -7.41
CA LEU A 204 1.26 -23.68 -7.92
C LEU A 204 1.45 -23.20 -9.37
N LEU A 205 2.72 -23.09 -9.81
CA LEU A 205 3.03 -22.72 -11.19
C LEU A 205 2.34 -23.63 -12.23
N THR A 206 2.23 -24.93 -11.96
CA THR A 206 1.59 -25.90 -12.85
C THR A 206 0.09 -25.65 -13.03
N GLU A 207 -0.59 -25.17 -11.99
CA GLU A 207 -2.00 -24.81 -12.04
C GLU A 207 -2.18 -23.52 -12.85
N LEU A 208 -1.31 -22.53 -12.64
CA LEU A 208 -1.32 -21.29 -13.41
C LEU A 208 -0.98 -21.53 -14.89
N ASP A 209 -0.03 -22.41 -15.18
CA ASP A 209 0.33 -22.83 -16.55
C ASP A 209 -0.86 -23.53 -17.24
N SER A 210 -1.59 -24.37 -16.51
CA SER A 210 -2.78 -25.04 -17.03
C SER A 210 -3.91 -24.04 -17.33
N TYR A 211 -4.12 -23.08 -16.43
CA TYR A 211 -5.05 -21.98 -16.65
C TYR A 211 -4.68 -21.16 -17.88
N ALA A 212 -3.42 -20.73 -17.99
CA ALA A 212 -2.93 -19.96 -19.12
C ALA A 212 -3.08 -20.72 -20.44
N ALA A 213 -2.73 -22.01 -20.48
CA ALA A 213 -2.83 -22.84 -21.67
C ALA A 213 -4.28 -23.01 -22.16
N ASN A 214 -5.25 -23.13 -21.24
CA ASN A 214 -6.68 -23.18 -21.59
C ASN A 214 -7.16 -21.87 -22.24
N GLU A 215 -6.52 -20.74 -21.93
CA GLU A 215 -6.77 -19.43 -22.52
C GLU A 215 -5.90 -19.17 -23.78
N GLY A 216 -5.15 -20.18 -24.25
CA GLY A 216 -4.27 -20.07 -25.40
C GLY A 216 -2.99 -19.26 -25.16
N LEU A 217 -2.55 -19.14 -23.90
CA LEU A 217 -1.35 -18.43 -23.46
C LEU A 217 -0.30 -19.44 -23.00
N PHE A 218 0.97 -19.25 -23.37
CA PHE A 218 2.00 -20.27 -23.15
C PHE A 218 3.19 -19.71 -22.37
N LYS A 219 3.63 -20.44 -21.34
CA LYS A 219 4.78 -20.02 -20.54
C LYS A 219 6.03 -19.99 -21.40
N ILE A 220 6.83 -18.93 -21.27
CA ILE A 220 8.17 -18.87 -21.84
C ILE A 220 9.23 -19.00 -20.75
N ASN A 221 10.27 -19.76 -21.04
CA ASN A 221 11.39 -19.99 -20.10
C ASN A 221 12.48 -18.93 -20.24
N ASN A 222 12.61 -18.29 -21.40
CA ASN A 222 13.56 -17.22 -21.61
C ASN A 222 12.97 -15.89 -21.11
N HIS A 223 13.55 -15.33 -20.04
CA HIS A 223 13.13 -14.05 -19.47
C HIS A 223 14.10 -12.90 -19.79
N HIS A 224 15.16 -13.18 -20.57
CA HIS A 224 16.13 -12.17 -20.99
C HIS A 224 15.51 -11.15 -21.95
N ASP A 225 16.08 -9.94 -21.98
CA ASP A 225 15.68 -8.86 -22.88
C ASP A 225 14.22 -8.41 -22.80
N TYR A 226 13.55 -8.70 -21.67
CA TYR A 226 12.21 -8.19 -21.41
C TYR A 226 12.18 -6.66 -21.49
N LYS A 227 11.29 -6.15 -22.34
CA LYS A 227 11.03 -4.72 -22.49
C LYS A 227 9.57 -4.45 -22.22
N ILE A 228 9.29 -3.63 -21.21
CA ILE A 228 7.92 -3.20 -20.90
C ILE A 228 7.28 -2.54 -22.13
N ASP A 229 5.99 -2.75 -22.31
CA ASP A 229 5.22 -2.09 -23.36
C ASP A 229 5.28 -0.55 -23.21
N LYS A 230 5.06 0.18 -24.32
CA LYS A 230 4.98 1.63 -24.32
C LYS A 230 3.70 2.17 -23.69
N ARG A 231 2.67 1.35 -23.52
CA ARG A 231 1.38 1.68 -22.88
C ARG A 231 0.84 0.47 -22.11
N PRO A 232 1.55 0.00 -21.07
CA PRO A 232 1.10 -1.14 -20.29
C PRO A 232 -0.23 -0.82 -19.61
N GLN A 233 -1.03 -1.86 -19.34
CA GLN A 233 -2.36 -1.74 -18.76
C GLN A 233 -3.27 -0.84 -19.60
N TYR A 234 -3.52 -1.32 -20.82
CA TYR A 234 -4.19 -0.60 -21.89
C TYR A 234 -5.51 0.03 -21.47
N TYR A 235 -6.41 -0.72 -20.84
CA TYR A 235 -7.74 -0.24 -20.50
C TYR A 235 -7.68 0.90 -19.47
N LEU A 236 -6.79 0.76 -18.47
CA LEU A 236 -6.52 1.83 -17.51
C LEU A 236 -5.97 3.07 -18.22
N SER A 237 -5.01 2.90 -19.14
CA SER A 237 -4.40 4.01 -19.90
C SER A 237 -5.40 4.83 -20.73
N LYS A 238 -6.55 4.24 -21.08
CA LYS A 238 -7.64 4.87 -21.84
C LYS A 238 -8.71 5.53 -20.97
N SER A 239 -8.58 5.44 -19.66
CA SER A 239 -9.56 5.95 -18.69
C SER A 239 -9.03 7.15 -17.90
N PRO A 240 -9.89 7.90 -17.19
CA PRO A 240 -9.44 8.96 -16.26
C PRO A 240 -8.59 8.44 -15.09
N PHE A 241 -8.62 7.13 -14.78
CA PHE A 241 -7.77 6.53 -13.74
C PHE A 241 -6.27 6.71 -14.02
N LYS A 242 -5.88 6.93 -15.28
CA LYS A 242 -4.49 7.21 -15.68
C LYS A 242 -3.89 8.47 -15.05
N TYR A 243 -4.72 9.36 -14.48
CA TYR A 243 -4.28 10.59 -13.81
C TYR A 243 -4.04 10.42 -12.32
N LEU A 244 -4.27 9.22 -11.78
CA LEU A 244 -4.06 8.88 -10.39
C LEU A 244 -2.68 8.27 -10.21
N SER A 245 -2.05 8.61 -9.09
CA SER A 245 -0.90 7.90 -8.58
C SER A 245 -1.41 6.58 -8.00
N LEU A 246 -1.22 5.48 -8.73
CA LEU A 246 -1.71 4.15 -8.37
C LEU A 246 -0.55 3.19 -8.15
N SER A 247 -0.66 2.32 -7.15
CA SER A 247 0.27 1.22 -6.94
C SER A 247 0.12 0.15 -8.03
N LYS A 248 1.05 -0.81 -8.10
CA LYS A 248 1.03 -1.89 -9.12
C LYS A 248 -0.21 -2.77 -8.98
N ALA A 249 -0.54 -3.21 -7.77
CA ALA A 249 -1.72 -4.05 -7.54
C ALA A 249 -3.02 -3.30 -7.86
N GLN A 250 -3.15 -2.01 -7.50
CA GLN A 250 -4.29 -1.17 -7.89
C GLN A 250 -4.44 -1.08 -9.41
N ARG A 251 -3.32 -0.81 -10.07
CA ARG A 251 -3.21 -0.71 -11.51
C ARG A 251 -3.71 -1.95 -12.25
N ALA A 252 -3.25 -3.13 -11.88
CA ALA A 252 -3.68 -4.38 -12.51
C ALA A 252 -5.18 -4.67 -12.26
N ASN A 253 -5.66 -4.44 -11.03
CA ASN A 253 -7.07 -4.64 -10.68
C ASN A 253 -8.01 -3.66 -11.42
N ILE A 254 -7.63 -2.39 -11.54
CA ILE A 254 -8.40 -1.39 -12.30
C ILE A 254 -8.38 -1.71 -13.80
N ASN A 255 -7.22 -2.11 -14.34
CA ASN A 255 -7.09 -2.52 -15.75
C ASN A 255 -8.00 -3.71 -16.08
N LEU A 256 -8.09 -4.68 -15.17
CA LEU A 256 -9.04 -5.80 -15.28
C LEU A 256 -10.50 -5.32 -15.15
N ALA A 257 -10.80 -4.46 -14.18
CA ALA A 257 -12.18 -4.10 -13.87
C ALA A 257 -12.91 -3.40 -15.03
N ILE A 258 -12.20 -2.57 -15.80
CA ILE A 258 -12.78 -1.75 -16.87
C ILE A 258 -13.46 -2.58 -17.97
N PRO A 259 -12.78 -3.50 -18.69
CA PRO A 259 -13.41 -4.27 -19.77
C PRO A 259 -14.44 -5.28 -19.27
N TYR A 260 -14.33 -5.73 -18.02
CA TYR A 260 -15.27 -6.69 -17.41
C TYR A 260 -16.44 -6.03 -16.67
N GLN A 261 -16.66 -4.72 -16.86
CA GLN A 261 -17.78 -3.96 -16.27
C GLN A 261 -17.88 -4.10 -14.74
N ARG A 262 -16.74 -4.31 -14.06
CA ARG A 262 -16.64 -4.28 -12.59
C ARG A 262 -16.45 -2.84 -12.15
N ASN A 263 -16.64 -2.55 -10.86
CA ASN A 263 -16.43 -1.21 -10.31
C ASN A 263 -14.93 -0.93 -10.04
N PRO A 264 -14.21 -0.16 -10.89
CA PRO A 264 -12.78 0.06 -10.72
C PRO A 264 -12.49 1.04 -9.57
N SER A 265 -13.42 1.94 -9.26
CA SER A 265 -13.31 2.88 -8.14
C SER A 265 -13.27 2.16 -6.79
N SER A 266 -13.71 0.90 -6.70
CA SER A 266 -13.65 0.10 -5.48
C SER A 266 -12.23 -0.27 -5.02
N TYR A 267 -11.21 -0.03 -5.87
CA TYR A 267 -9.80 -0.26 -5.56
C TYR A 267 -9.04 1.00 -5.14
N LEU A 268 -9.70 2.17 -5.19
CA LEU A 268 -9.10 3.43 -4.80
C LEU A 268 -9.14 3.63 -3.29
N SER A 269 -8.10 4.26 -2.77
CA SER A 269 -8.15 4.86 -1.43
C SER A 269 -9.11 6.06 -1.40
N PRO A 270 -9.57 6.51 -0.21
CA PRO A 270 -10.45 7.67 -0.10
C PRO A 270 -9.89 8.93 -0.77
N LYS A 271 -8.60 9.22 -0.64
CA LYS A 271 -7.95 10.37 -1.29
C LYS A 271 -7.91 10.21 -2.80
N GLN A 272 -7.53 9.04 -3.30
CA GLN A 272 -7.52 8.76 -4.73
C GLN A 272 -8.92 8.87 -5.33
N ALA A 273 -9.96 8.42 -4.62
CA ALA A 273 -11.35 8.58 -5.04
C ALA A 273 -11.77 10.05 -5.12
N GLY A 274 -11.30 10.89 -4.18
CA GLY A 274 -11.44 12.34 -4.25
C GLY A 274 -10.85 12.94 -5.53
N ILE A 275 -9.58 12.64 -5.80
CA ILE A 275 -8.86 13.11 -6.99
C ILE A 275 -9.51 12.58 -8.28
N PHE A 276 -9.99 11.33 -8.27
CA PHE A 276 -10.66 10.73 -9.41
C PHE A 276 -11.95 11.48 -9.79
N ARG A 277 -12.75 11.89 -8.80
CA ARG A 277 -13.97 12.67 -9.06
C ARG A 277 -13.63 13.98 -9.78
N GLU A 278 -12.63 14.71 -9.32
CA GLU A 278 -12.16 15.94 -9.97
C GLU A 278 -11.65 15.66 -11.40
N ALA A 279 -10.80 14.65 -11.56
CA ALA A 279 -10.22 14.30 -12.85
C ALA A 279 -11.29 13.84 -13.86
N SER A 280 -12.34 13.14 -13.40
CA SER A 280 -13.46 12.70 -14.24
C SER A 280 -14.30 13.86 -14.79
N GLN A 281 -14.24 15.02 -14.13
CA GLN A 281 -14.88 16.27 -14.55
C GLN A 281 -13.94 17.17 -15.37
N GLY A 282 -12.74 16.70 -15.70
CA GLY A 282 -11.74 17.47 -16.44
C GLY A 282 -10.97 18.48 -15.59
N ILE A 283 -11.08 18.42 -14.26
CA ILE A 283 -10.41 19.35 -13.35
C ILE A 283 -9.00 18.82 -13.02
N GLY A 284 -7.99 19.68 -13.07
CA GLY A 284 -6.63 19.35 -12.63
C GLY A 284 -5.90 18.30 -13.50
N ILE A 285 -6.28 18.16 -14.78
CA ILE A 285 -5.72 17.17 -15.72
C ILE A 285 -4.63 17.72 -16.64
N THR A 286 -4.41 19.05 -16.67
CA THR A 286 -3.42 19.71 -17.53
C THR A 286 -2.00 19.19 -17.22
N GLY A 287 -1.30 18.65 -18.22
CA GLY A 287 0.07 18.15 -18.09
C GLY A 287 0.22 16.71 -17.56
N LYS A 288 -0.80 16.12 -16.93
CA LYS A 288 -0.72 14.78 -16.31
C LYS A 288 -0.67 13.61 -17.29
N SER A 289 -1.01 13.81 -18.57
CA SER A 289 -0.95 12.72 -19.57
C SER A 289 0.47 12.22 -19.87
N LYS A 290 1.49 13.09 -19.70
CA LYS A 290 2.91 12.72 -19.84
C LYS A 290 3.44 11.95 -18.62
N GLN A 291 2.74 12.02 -17.49
CA GLN A 291 3.16 11.45 -16.21
C GLN A 291 2.86 9.95 -16.10
N TYR A 292 1.89 9.44 -16.86
CA TYR A 292 1.48 8.03 -16.83
C TYR A 292 2.64 7.02 -16.96
N LEU A 293 3.58 7.25 -17.88
CA LEU A 293 4.70 6.33 -18.10
C LEU A 293 5.80 6.46 -17.05
N GLU A 294 5.99 7.66 -16.50
CA GLU A 294 6.83 7.86 -15.32
C GLU A 294 6.22 7.09 -14.15
N ASP A 295 4.92 7.25 -13.90
CA ASP A 295 4.20 6.59 -12.80
C ASP A 295 4.19 5.06 -12.93
N VAL A 296 4.15 4.49 -14.15
CA VAL A 296 4.34 3.05 -14.34
C VAL A 296 5.72 2.62 -13.84
N LYS A 297 6.77 3.36 -14.19
CA LYS A 297 8.16 3.04 -13.82
C LYS A 297 8.44 3.31 -12.34
N THR A 298 7.83 4.36 -11.79
CA THR A 298 8.01 4.83 -10.41
C THR A 298 6.92 4.31 -9.47
N SER A 299 5.99 3.46 -9.92
CA SER A 299 4.96 2.79 -9.09
C SER A 299 5.50 1.99 -7.89
N ARG A 300 6.82 1.92 -7.73
CA ARG A 300 7.54 1.48 -6.52
C ARG A 300 7.59 2.54 -5.40
N ASN A 301 7.34 3.81 -5.72
CA ASN A 301 7.52 4.99 -4.85
C ASN A 301 6.20 5.77 -4.64
N VAL A 302 5.06 5.18 -5.00
CA VAL A 302 3.70 5.71 -4.78
C VAL A 302 3.09 5.03 -3.57
#